data_AF-A0A1I8IJY1-F1
#
_entry.id   AF-A0A1I8IJY1-F1
#
_cell.length_a   1.000
_cell.length_b   1.000
_cell.length_c   1.000
_cell.angle_alpha   90.00
_cell.angle_beta   90.00
_cell.angle_gamma   90.00
#
_symmetry.space_group_name_H-M   'P 1'
#
loop_
_entity.id
_entity.type
_entity.pdbx_description
1 polymer ?
#
loop_
_entity_poly.entity_id
_entity_poly.type
_entity_poly.pdbx_seq_one_letter_code
_entity_poly.pdbx_strand_id
1 'polypeptide(L)'
;MDTVLASVLTVLQAAAFIIFPNVGGAVGSIVTGKQLKDWYLKLNKPPWTPPNWVFPPMWIFLYSCIGFASWIVFLHVGFQNVGMYLYAAQLALNWAWSPLFFGAHWVALAALDMMAMIGLSIACGIEFYQVNHVAGALIVPYLLWLTPGCAMSHLLANASAYLKPAAFVIAPHLGGAFGAIVTRNEIPVWYRRINKPPWTPPNWVFGPMWSFLYTSIGYSSWLIYKELGLQNKPMYLFGAQLALNWAWSPLFFGAHRVGLSVIDMVGMLGLAALCANEFRPVSQTAFRLMLPYLGWLSLALSINVYVWLNNDSKTLRGD
;
A
#
# COMPACT_ATOMS: atom_id res chain seq x y z
N MET A 1 -57.35 15.08 14.63
CA MET A 1 -56.91 13.68 14.51
C MET A 1 -55.66 13.58 13.63
N ASP A 2 -55.61 14.33 12.52
CA ASP A 2 -54.51 14.30 11.54
C ASP A 2 -53.15 14.80 12.08
N THR A 3 -53.13 15.79 12.97
CA THR A 3 -51.88 16.32 13.57
C THR A 3 -51.24 15.39 14.58
N VAL A 4 -52.05 14.60 15.31
CA VAL A 4 -51.56 13.57 16.25
C VAL A 4 -50.99 12.40 15.47
N LEU A 5 -51.69 11.95 14.42
CA LEU A 5 -51.24 10.87 13.56
C LEU A 5 -49.92 11.22 12.84
N ALA A 6 -49.79 12.46 12.33
CA ALA A 6 -48.56 12.95 11.71
C ALA A 6 -47.39 13.01 12.72
N SER A 7 -47.64 13.47 13.95
CA SER A 7 -46.64 13.49 15.02
C SER A 7 -46.18 12.08 15.40
N VAL A 8 -47.13 11.15 15.54
CA VAL A 8 -46.84 9.74 15.85
C VAL A 8 -46.02 9.10 14.72
N LEU A 9 -46.39 9.32 13.46
CA LEU A 9 -45.65 8.79 12.31
C LEU A 9 -44.21 9.32 12.26
N THR A 10 -44.03 10.60 12.55
CA THR A 10 -42.71 11.26 12.59
C THR A 10 -41.80 10.64 13.66
N VAL A 11 -42.35 10.37 14.84
CA VAL A 11 -41.62 9.70 15.94
C VAL A 11 -41.26 8.25 15.57
N LEU A 12 -42.19 7.51 14.95
CA LEU A 12 -41.94 6.14 14.50
C LEU A 12 -40.87 6.09 13.41
N GLN A 13 -40.88 7.05 12.48
CA GLN A 13 -39.83 7.18 11.46
C GLN A 13 -38.47 7.47 12.10
N ALA A 14 -38.39 8.44 13.02
CA ALA A 14 -37.13 8.74 13.73
C ALA A 14 -36.59 7.51 14.46
N ALA A 15 -37.47 6.78 15.16
CA ALA A 15 -37.12 5.54 15.84
C ALA A 15 -36.60 4.48 14.86
N ALA A 16 -37.23 4.30 13.71
CA ALA A 16 -36.78 3.33 12.69
C ALA A 16 -35.36 3.64 12.18
N PHE A 17 -35.07 4.91 11.88
CA PHE A 17 -33.75 5.34 11.42
C PHE A 17 -32.67 5.21 12.49
N ILE A 18 -33.01 5.37 13.78
CA ILE A 18 -32.10 5.15 14.91
C ILE A 18 -31.85 3.66 15.16
N ILE A 19 -32.90 2.84 15.10
CA ILE A 19 -32.82 1.41 15.39
C ILE A 19 -32.06 0.67 14.28
N PHE A 20 -32.26 1.03 13.02
CA PHE A 20 -31.72 0.29 11.88
C PHE A 20 -30.19 0.09 11.95
N PRO A 21 -29.34 1.13 12.14
CA PRO A 21 -27.89 0.97 12.30
C PRO A 21 -27.48 0.04 13.45
N ASN A 22 -28.23 0.10 14.56
CA ASN A 22 -27.99 -0.71 15.75
C ASN A 22 -28.25 -2.20 15.51
N VAL A 23 -29.17 -2.57 14.61
CA VAL A 23 -29.45 -3.98 14.29
C VAL A 23 -28.21 -4.67 13.72
N GLY A 24 -27.53 -4.07 12.74
CA GLY A 24 -26.31 -4.67 12.20
C GLY A 24 -25.14 -4.64 13.19
N GLY A 25 -25.08 -3.63 14.09
CA GLY A 25 -24.15 -3.63 15.22
C GLY A 25 -24.37 -4.82 16.17
N ALA A 26 -25.62 -5.13 16.49
CA ALA A 26 -25.98 -6.28 17.30
C ALA A 26 -25.60 -7.60 16.62
N VAL A 27 -25.84 -7.74 15.30
CA VAL A 27 -25.41 -8.92 14.53
C VAL A 27 -23.87 -9.07 14.55
N GLY A 28 -23.14 -7.97 14.35
CA GLY A 28 -21.68 -7.96 14.43
C GLY A 28 -21.15 -8.39 15.81
N SER A 29 -21.85 -8.05 16.88
CA SER A 29 -21.47 -8.42 18.25
C SER A 29 -21.49 -9.95 18.50
N ILE A 30 -22.36 -10.69 17.81
CA ILE A 30 -22.44 -12.15 17.89
C ILE A 30 -21.15 -12.78 17.36
N VAL A 31 -20.63 -12.25 16.24
CA VAL A 31 -19.37 -12.71 15.63
C VAL A 31 -18.18 -12.35 16.53
N THR A 32 -18.19 -11.16 17.11
CA THR A 32 -17.11 -10.64 17.97
C THR A 32 -17.02 -11.38 19.31
N GLY A 33 -18.15 -11.78 19.90
CA GLY A 33 -18.22 -12.27 21.28
C GLY A 33 -17.32 -13.47 21.61
N LYS A 34 -17.28 -14.47 20.72
CA LYS A 34 -16.41 -15.65 20.90
C LYS A 34 -14.92 -15.30 20.69
N GLN A 35 -14.65 -14.53 19.64
CA GLN A 35 -13.30 -14.20 19.19
C GLN A 35 -12.59 -13.21 20.13
N LEU A 36 -13.35 -12.45 20.91
CA LEU A 36 -12.84 -11.54 21.92
C LEU A 36 -11.96 -12.28 22.93
N LYS A 37 -12.44 -13.41 23.45
CA LYS A 37 -11.75 -14.23 24.47
C LYS A 37 -10.64 -15.09 23.87
N ASP A 38 -10.90 -15.68 22.71
CA ASP A 38 -10.03 -16.72 22.14
C ASP A 38 -8.79 -16.14 21.42
N TRP A 39 -8.94 -14.98 20.79
CA TRP A 39 -7.93 -14.41 19.88
C TRP A 39 -7.56 -12.97 20.25
N TYR A 40 -8.54 -12.07 20.36
CA TYR A 40 -8.29 -10.63 20.50
C TYR A 40 -7.56 -10.24 21.81
N LEU A 41 -7.83 -10.94 22.91
CA LEU A 41 -7.12 -10.72 24.18
C LEU A 41 -5.64 -11.12 24.12
N LYS A 42 -5.25 -12.02 23.21
CA LYS A 42 -3.87 -12.51 23.05
C LYS A 42 -3.02 -11.63 22.13
N LEU A 43 -3.63 -10.67 21.42
CA LEU A 43 -2.90 -9.73 20.56
C LEU A 43 -2.12 -8.71 21.38
N ASN A 44 -0.90 -8.41 20.93
CA ASN A 44 -0.12 -7.32 21.48
C ASN A 44 -0.69 -5.98 20.99
N LYS A 45 -1.53 -5.36 21.83
CA LYS A 45 -2.29 -4.16 21.50
C LYS A 45 -1.54 -2.91 21.95
N PRO A 46 -1.69 -1.80 21.21
CA PRO A 46 -1.17 -0.52 21.68
C PRO A 46 -1.75 -0.10 23.03
N PRO A 47 -1.00 0.64 23.87
CA PRO A 47 -1.46 1.03 25.21
C PRO A 47 -2.66 1.98 25.20
N TRP A 48 -2.97 2.61 24.08
CA TRP A 48 -4.11 3.53 23.92
C TRP A 48 -5.44 2.85 23.52
N THR A 49 -5.48 1.52 23.39
CA THR A 49 -6.75 0.83 23.08
C THR A 49 -7.72 0.94 24.26
N PRO A 50 -8.95 1.44 24.06
CA PRO A 50 -9.93 1.54 25.13
C PRO A 50 -10.24 0.17 25.76
N PRO A 51 -10.65 0.13 27.04
CA PRO A 51 -11.13 -1.10 27.66
C PRO A 51 -12.35 -1.68 26.91
N ASN A 52 -12.45 -3.02 26.84
CA ASN A 52 -13.48 -3.72 26.08
C ASN A 52 -14.92 -3.31 26.45
N TRP A 53 -15.18 -2.92 27.71
CA TRP A 53 -16.51 -2.51 28.18
C TRP A 53 -16.97 -1.17 27.59
N VAL A 54 -16.06 -0.33 27.09
CA VAL A 54 -16.38 0.98 26.50
C VAL A 54 -17.02 0.82 25.12
N PHE A 55 -16.71 -0.29 24.41
CA PHE A 55 -17.16 -0.49 23.03
C PHE A 55 -18.69 -0.58 22.90
N PRO A 56 -19.43 -1.43 23.65
CA PRO A 56 -20.88 -1.56 23.43
C PRO A 56 -21.67 -0.27 23.67
N PRO A 57 -21.48 0.48 24.78
CA PRO A 57 -22.18 1.76 24.99
C PRO A 57 -21.85 2.79 23.91
N MET A 58 -20.58 2.85 23.49
CA MET A 58 -20.15 3.81 22.47
C MET A 58 -20.79 3.50 21.11
N TRP A 59 -20.82 2.23 20.68
CA TRP A 59 -21.45 1.87 19.40
C TRP A 59 -22.95 2.20 19.38
N ILE A 60 -23.67 1.95 20.48
CA ILE A 60 -25.09 2.32 20.59
C ILE A 60 -25.27 3.83 20.43
N PHE A 61 -24.44 4.62 21.11
CA PHE A 61 -24.46 6.07 21.00
C PHE A 61 -24.19 6.54 19.57
N LEU A 62 -23.12 6.05 18.94
CA LEU A 62 -22.73 6.45 17.59
C LEU A 62 -23.74 6.06 16.52
N TYR A 63 -24.27 4.83 16.58
CA TYR A 63 -25.33 4.38 15.68
C TYR A 63 -26.60 5.22 15.82
N SER A 64 -26.92 5.63 17.05
CA SER A 64 -28.06 6.52 17.30
C SER A 64 -27.82 7.91 16.72
N CYS A 65 -26.61 8.46 16.84
CA CYS A 65 -26.25 9.75 16.24
C CYS A 65 -26.36 9.73 14.70
N ILE A 66 -25.75 8.74 14.03
CA ILE A 66 -25.78 8.67 12.56
C ILE A 66 -27.18 8.30 12.03
N GLY A 67 -27.93 7.48 12.78
CA GLY A 67 -29.33 7.16 12.48
C GLY A 67 -30.22 8.40 12.58
N PHE A 68 -30.07 9.19 13.65
CA PHE A 68 -30.81 10.44 13.79
C PHE A 68 -30.39 11.49 12.75
N ALA A 69 -29.10 11.59 12.41
CA ALA A 69 -28.61 12.47 11.36
C ALA A 69 -29.21 12.13 9.99
N SER A 70 -29.26 10.85 9.63
CA SER A 70 -29.89 10.41 8.38
C SER A 70 -31.39 10.69 8.39
N TRP A 71 -32.11 10.51 9.50
CA TRP A 71 -33.50 10.92 9.59
C TRP A 71 -33.72 12.42 9.32
N ILE A 72 -32.90 13.30 9.90
CA ILE A 72 -32.97 14.75 9.64
C ILE A 72 -32.82 15.03 8.14
N VAL A 73 -31.81 14.44 7.50
CA VAL A 73 -31.56 14.65 6.06
C VAL A 73 -32.70 14.07 5.22
N PHE A 74 -33.25 12.93 5.61
CA PHE A 74 -34.39 12.31 4.92
C PHE A 74 -35.60 13.24 4.89
N LEU A 75 -35.89 13.96 5.98
CA LEU A 75 -36.99 14.92 6.03
C LEU A 75 -36.81 16.11 5.07
N HIS A 76 -35.56 16.48 4.74
CA HIS A 76 -35.29 17.64 3.87
C HIS A 76 -35.21 17.27 2.39
N VAL A 77 -34.57 16.14 2.07
CA VAL A 77 -34.20 15.81 0.68
C VAL A 77 -34.59 14.39 0.25
N GLY A 78 -35.17 13.58 1.14
CA GLY A 78 -35.56 12.20 0.86
C GLY A 78 -34.37 11.26 0.61
N PHE A 79 -34.65 10.06 0.10
CA PHE A 79 -33.64 9.01 -0.14
C PHE A 79 -32.78 9.21 -1.39
N GLN A 80 -33.22 10.03 -2.35
CA GLN A 80 -32.56 10.22 -3.66
C GLN A 80 -31.33 11.16 -3.58
N ASN A 81 -30.89 11.51 -2.37
CA ASN A 81 -29.78 12.42 -2.13
C ASN A 81 -28.43 11.66 -2.06
N VAL A 82 -27.36 12.27 -2.58
CA VAL A 82 -26.01 11.69 -2.57
C VAL A 82 -25.53 11.35 -1.16
N GLY A 83 -25.83 12.20 -0.17
CA GLY A 83 -25.54 11.94 1.23
C GLY A 83 -26.18 10.64 1.75
N MET A 84 -27.38 10.28 1.28
CA MET A 84 -28.05 9.04 1.67
C MET A 84 -27.37 7.80 1.08
N TYR A 85 -26.88 7.88 -0.16
CA TYR A 85 -26.09 6.81 -0.75
C TYR A 85 -24.76 6.63 -0.02
N LEU A 86 -24.09 7.74 0.34
CA LEU A 86 -22.86 7.72 1.12
C LEU A 86 -23.10 7.14 2.53
N TYR A 87 -24.20 7.52 3.18
CA TYR A 87 -24.63 6.98 4.46
C TYR A 87 -24.88 5.46 4.40
N ALA A 88 -25.59 4.99 3.38
CA ALA A 88 -25.84 3.56 3.19
C ALA A 88 -24.55 2.78 2.92
N ALA A 89 -23.66 3.34 2.09
CA ALA A 89 -22.38 2.73 1.76
C ALA A 89 -21.46 2.64 3.00
N GLN A 90 -21.33 3.71 3.79
CA GLN A 90 -20.50 3.66 5.01
C GLN A 90 -21.08 2.70 6.06
N LEU A 91 -22.42 2.59 6.16
CA LEU A 91 -23.06 1.69 7.11
C LEU A 91 -22.86 0.23 6.71
N ALA A 92 -22.88 -0.07 5.40
CA ALA A 92 -22.57 -1.40 4.89
C ALA A 92 -21.12 -1.81 5.21
N LEU A 93 -20.14 -0.92 5.02
CA LEU A 93 -18.76 -1.17 5.42
C LEU A 93 -18.65 -1.37 6.93
N ASN A 94 -19.33 -0.52 7.71
CA ASN A 94 -19.37 -0.65 9.16
C ASN A 94 -19.84 -2.04 9.63
N TRP A 95 -20.92 -2.55 9.05
CA TRP A 95 -21.43 -3.88 9.35
C TRP A 95 -20.53 -5.01 8.81
N ALA A 96 -19.82 -4.79 7.71
CA ALA A 96 -18.85 -5.74 7.16
C ALA A 96 -17.59 -5.86 8.04
N TRP A 97 -17.22 -4.80 8.75
CA TRP A 97 -15.99 -4.75 9.53
C TRP A 97 -15.89 -5.87 10.59
N SER A 98 -16.96 -6.12 11.37
CA SER A 98 -16.93 -7.13 12.44
C SER A 98 -16.70 -8.57 11.91
N PRO A 99 -17.42 -9.04 10.87
CA PRO A 99 -17.10 -10.27 10.16
C PRO A 99 -15.68 -10.32 9.58
N LEU A 100 -15.19 -9.22 8.99
CA LEU A 100 -13.86 -9.17 8.38
C LEU A 100 -12.75 -9.29 9.42
N PHE A 101 -12.84 -8.53 10.51
CA PHE A 101 -11.81 -8.45 11.54
C PHE A 101 -11.86 -9.65 12.50
N PHE A 102 -13.01 -9.92 13.12
CA PHE A 102 -13.15 -10.96 14.13
C PHE A 102 -13.51 -12.32 13.53
N GLY A 103 -14.34 -12.36 12.48
CA GLY A 103 -14.80 -13.60 11.87
C GLY A 103 -13.73 -14.27 11.01
N ALA A 104 -13.27 -13.57 9.98
CA ALA A 104 -12.33 -14.08 8.98
C ALA A 104 -10.85 -13.87 9.35
N HIS A 105 -10.57 -13.08 10.40
CA HIS A 105 -9.22 -12.64 10.77
C HIS A 105 -8.46 -11.95 9.61
N TRP A 106 -9.19 -11.33 8.67
CA TRP A 106 -8.63 -10.60 7.53
C TRP A 106 -8.31 -9.16 7.93
N VAL A 107 -7.42 -9.01 8.91
CA VAL A 107 -7.11 -7.73 9.57
C VAL A 107 -6.71 -6.63 8.58
N ALA A 108 -6.02 -6.96 7.50
CA ALA A 108 -5.64 -6.02 6.44
C ALA A 108 -6.83 -5.53 5.61
N LEU A 109 -7.76 -6.43 5.26
CA LEU A 109 -8.98 -6.03 4.55
C LEU A 109 -9.89 -5.22 5.48
N ALA A 110 -9.96 -5.57 6.76
CA ALA A 110 -10.66 -4.78 7.78
C ALA A 110 -10.05 -3.38 7.97
N ALA A 111 -8.73 -3.21 7.78
CA ALA A 111 -8.09 -1.90 7.79
C ALA A 111 -8.44 -1.07 6.54
N LEU A 112 -8.45 -1.69 5.35
CA LEU A 112 -8.87 -1.02 4.11
C LEU A 112 -10.36 -0.64 4.16
N ASP A 113 -11.21 -1.54 4.66
CA ASP A 113 -12.63 -1.31 4.93
C ASP A 113 -12.83 -0.13 5.88
N MET A 114 -12.07 -0.06 6.97
CA MET A 114 -12.08 1.07 7.91
C MET A 114 -11.64 2.39 7.25
N MET A 115 -10.62 2.39 6.38
CA MET A 115 -10.20 3.58 5.64
C MET A 115 -11.28 4.07 4.66
N ALA A 116 -11.88 3.14 3.91
CA ALA A 116 -12.99 3.44 3.02
C ALA A 116 -14.20 3.96 3.80
N MET A 117 -14.51 3.36 4.95
CA MET A 117 -15.58 3.80 5.84
C MET A 117 -15.33 5.21 6.37
N ILE A 118 -14.11 5.56 6.78
CA ILE A 118 -13.75 6.93 7.20
C ILE A 118 -13.96 7.91 6.04
N GLY A 119 -13.45 7.59 4.84
CA GLY A 119 -13.59 8.45 3.65
C GLY A 119 -15.06 8.71 3.29
N LEU A 120 -15.88 7.65 3.26
CA LEU A 120 -17.32 7.77 3.01
C LEU A 120 -18.04 8.51 4.13
N SER A 121 -17.62 8.36 5.39
CA SER A 121 -18.21 9.07 6.52
C SER A 121 -17.87 10.56 6.50
N ILE A 122 -16.67 10.95 6.05
CA ILE A 122 -16.30 12.36 5.84
C ILE A 122 -17.16 12.95 4.71
N ALA A 123 -17.25 12.26 3.56
CA ALA A 123 -18.07 12.71 2.45
C ALA A 123 -19.55 12.82 2.85
N CYS A 124 -20.08 11.82 3.56
CA CYS A 124 -21.44 11.83 4.11
C CYS A 124 -21.65 13.01 5.07
N GLY A 125 -20.69 13.28 5.96
CA GLY A 125 -20.76 14.40 6.90
C GLY A 125 -20.77 15.76 6.20
N ILE A 126 -19.98 15.93 5.13
CA ILE A 126 -19.97 17.15 4.32
C ILE A 126 -21.32 17.36 3.63
N GLU A 127 -21.85 16.34 2.95
CA GLU A 127 -23.16 16.39 2.29
C GLU A 127 -24.29 16.65 3.30
N PHE A 128 -24.26 15.97 4.45
CA PHE A 128 -25.25 16.18 5.51
C PHE A 128 -25.17 17.58 6.09
N TYR A 129 -23.96 18.15 6.23
CA TYR A 129 -23.77 19.52 6.70
C TYR A 129 -24.34 20.55 5.73
N GLN A 130 -24.20 20.32 4.42
CA GLN A 130 -24.79 21.19 3.39
C GLN A 130 -26.32 21.20 3.43
N VAL A 131 -26.94 20.07 3.79
CA VAL A 131 -28.41 19.97 3.98
C VAL A 131 -28.83 20.56 5.33
N ASN A 132 -28.16 20.16 6.41
CA ASN A 132 -28.45 20.59 7.77
C ASN A 132 -27.20 20.51 8.66
N HIS A 133 -26.79 21.64 9.24
CA HIS A 133 -25.59 21.73 10.07
C HIS A 133 -25.63 20.80 11.31
N VAL A 134 -26.81 20.54 11.87
CA VAL A 134 -26.98 19.59 13.00
C VAL A 134 -26.73 18.16 12.52
N ALA A 135 -27.29 17.77 11.37
CA ALA A 135 -27.06 16.45 10.80
C ALA A 135 -25.58 16.20 10.49
N GLY A 136 -24.88 17.18 9.91
CA GLY A 136 -23.44 17.10 9.69
C GLY A 136 -22.64 17.01 10.99
N ALA A 137 -22.98 17.80 12.01
CA ALA A 137 -22.30 17.79 13.31
C ALA A 137 -22.46 16.44 14.05
N LEU A 138 -23.60 15.76 13.90
CA LEU A 138 -23.85 14.45 14.51
C LEU A 138 -22.98 13.31 13.94
N ILE A 139 -22.32 13.50 12.79
CA ILE A 139 -21.35 12.55 12.23
C ILE A 139 -19.97 12.69 12.89
N VAL A 140 -19.66 13.83 13.51
CA VAL A 140 -18.33 14.11 14.08
C VAL A 140 -17.92 13.12 15.18
N PRO A 141 -18.77 12.77 16.17
CA PRO A 141 -18.41 11.78 17.19
C PRO A 141 -18.04 10.42 16.58
N TYR A 142 -18.71 10.05 15.49
CA TYR A 142 -18.45 8.80 14.78
C TYR A 142 -17.07 8.83 14.08
N LEU A 143 -16.74 9.91 13.37
CA LEU A 143 -15.42 10.09 12.75
C LEU A 143 -14.27 10.07 13.77
N LEU A 144 -14.47 10.72 14.93
CA LEU A 144 -13.50 10.71 16.02
C LEU A 144 -13.28 9.28 16.57
N TRP A 145 -14.34 8.47 16.66
CA TRP A 145 -14.25 7.10 17.13
C TRP A 145 -13.62 6.13 16.12
N LEU A 146 -13.87 6.31 14.83
CA LEU A 146 -13.28 5.47 13.78
C LEU A 146 -11.75 5.61 13.69
N THR A 147 -11.21 6.78 14.05
CA THR A 147 -9.78 7.10 13.87
C THR A 147 -8.85 6.20 14.73
N PRO A 148 -9.08 6.01 16.05
CA PRO A 148 -8.36 5.01 16.84
C PRO A 148 -8.55 3.57 16.34
N GLY A 149 -9.74 3.22 15.85
CA GLY A 149 -10.05 1.91 15.28
C GLY A 149 -9.27 1.60 14.00
N CYS A 150 -9.08 2.60 13.14
CA CYS A 150 -8.19 2.53 11.97
C CYS A 150 -6.74 2.38 12.37
N ALA A 151 -6.25 3.21 13.31
CA ALA A 151 -4.88 3.09 13.79
C ALA A 151 -4.61 1.69 14.38
N MET A 152 -5.52 1.17 15.20
CA MET A 152 -5.42 -0.17 15.78
C MET A 152 -5.48 -1.27 14.72
N SER A 153 -6.44 -1.23 13.79
CA SER A 153 -6.59 -2.23 12.73
C SER A 153 -5.38 -2.22 11.78
N HIS A 154 -4.85 -1.04 11.47
CA HIS A 154 -3.65 -0.87 10.65
C HIS A 154 -2.40 -1.39 11.37
N LEU A 155 -2.23 -1.10 12.67
CA LEU A 155 -1.10 -1.60 13.46
C LEU A 155 -1.13 -3.13 13.62
N LEU A 156 -2.31 -3.72 13.78
CA LEU A 156 -2.50 -5.17 13.87
C LEU A 156 -2.37 -5.86 12.48
N ALA A 157 -2.76 -5.18 11.39
CA ALA A 157 -2.64 -5.69 10.02
C ALA A 157 -1.20 -5.68 9.48
N ASN A 158 -0.34 -4.78 9.96
CA ASN A 158 0.90 -4.42 9.29
C ASN A 158 2.14 -5.25 9.65
N ALA A 159 2.09 -6.21 10.57
CA ALA A 159 3.28 -6.97 10.94
C ALA A 159 3.70 -8.09 9.94
N SER A 160 2.83 -8.53 9.03
CA SER A 160 3.17 -9.70 8.16
C SER A 160 2.71 -9.62 6.70
N ALA A 161 1.64 -8.86 6.38
CA ALA A 161 1.05 -8.85 5.03
C ALA A 161 1.75 -7.88 4.05
N TYR A 162 2.19 -6.71 4.52
CA TYR A 162 2.92 -5.73 3.70
C TYR A 162 4.44 -5.83 3.87
N LEU A 163 4.91 -6.34 5.01
CA LEU A 163 6.32 -6.46 5.33
C LEU A 163 7.06 -7.31 4.29
N LYS A 164 6.46 -8.41 3.83
CA LYS A 164 7.06 -9.29 2.82
C LYS A 164 7.15 -8.61 1.45
N PRO A 165 6.05 -8.19 0.79
CA PRO A 165 6.14 -7.48 -0.49
C PRO A 165 6.97 -6.20 -0.41
N ALA A 166 6.85 -5.41 0.67
CA ALA A 166 7.67 -4.24 0.89
C ALA A 166 9.15 -4.61 1.04
N ALA A 167 9.51 -5.67 1.76
CA ALA A 167 10.91 -6.13 1.84
C ALA A 167 11.46 -6.51 0.46
N PHE A 168 10.68 -7.19 -0.38
CA PHE A 168 11.08 -7.53 -1.75
C PHE A 168 11.25 -6.30 -2.66
N VAL A 169 10.47 -5.23 -2.44
CA VAL A 169 10.63 -3.95 -3.16
C VAL A 169 11.77 -3.10 -2.59
N ILE A 170 11.91 -3.03 -1.27
CA ILE A 170 12.94 -2.25 -0.58
C ILE A 170 14.33 -2.84 -0.83
N ALA A 171 14.47 -4.16 -0.87
CA ALA A 171 15.77 -4.80 -1.05
C ALA A 171 16.53 -4.25 -2.28
N PRO A 172 15.99 -4.25 -3.51
CA PRO A 172 16.66 -3.62 -4.64
C PRO A 172 16.99 -2.14 -4.47
N HIS A 173 16.12 -1.38 -3.80
CA HIS A 173 16.34 0.04 -3.53
C HIS A 173 17.51 0.30 -2.57
N LEU A 174 17.83 -0.64 -1.66
CA LEU A 174 18.99 -0.50 -0.78
C LEU A 174 20.31 -0.49 -1.57
N GLY A 175 20.42 -1.36 -2.59
CA GLY A 175 21.56 -1.33 -3.50
C GLY A 175 21.61 -0.06 -4.34
N GLY A 176 20.47 0.43 -4.82
CA GLY A 176 20.36 1.71 -5.50
C GLY A 176 20.81 2.90 -4.65
N ALA A 177 20.37 2.95 -3.39
CA ALA A 177 20.77 3.98 -2.44
C ALA A 177 22.27 3.91 -2.11
N PHE A 178 22.82 2.70 -1.93
CA PHE A 178 24.25 2.49 -1.77
C PHE A 178 25.04 2.96 -3.00
N GLY A 179 24.60 2.59 -4.21
CA GLY A 179 25.19 3.06 -5.46
C GLY A 179 25.11 4.59 -5.61
N ALA A 180 24.02 5.22 -5.17
CA ALA A 180 23.89 6.68 -5.17
C ALA A 180 24.91 7.37 -4.26
N ILE A 181 25.24 6.79 -3.11
CA ILE A 181 26.30 7.29 -2.21
C ILE A 181 27.66 7.24 -2.90
N VAL A 182 27.98 6.11 -3.55
CA VAL A 182 29.24 5.94 -4.29
C VAL A 182 29.34 6.93 -5.47
N THR A 183 28.25 7.12 -6.22
CA THR A 183 28.25 7.92 -7.45
C THR A 183 28.20 9.43 -7.22
N ARG A 184 27.76 9.90 -6.04
CA ARG A 184 27.51 11.31 -5.75
C ARG A 184 28.72 12.22 -6.03
N ASN A 185 29.92 11.74 -5.68
CA ASN A 185 31.16 12.50 -5.86
C ASN A 185 31.81 12.25 -7.23
N GLU A 186 31.59 11.07 -7.82
CA GLU A 186 32.21 10.66 -9.08
C GLU A 186 31.51 11.23 -10.32
N ILE A 187 30.19 11.38 -10.28
CA ILE A 187 29.41 11.91 -11.40
C ILE A 187 29.87 13.33 -11.84
N PRO A 188 30.04 14.32 -10.93
CA PRO A 188 30.43 15.66 -11.34
C PRO A 188 31.91 15.79 -11.74
N VAL A 189 32.77 14.85 -11.36
CA VAL A 189 34.23 14.94 -11.55
C VAL A 189 34.71 13.98 -12.62
N TRP A 190 34.78 12.69 -12.30
CA TRP A 190 35.32 11.66 -13.19
C TRP A 190 34.39 11.36 -14.36
N TYR A 191 33.10 11.12 -14.08
CA TYR A 191 32.15 10.70 -15.12
C TYR A 191 31.92 11.76 -16.20
N ARG A 192 32.12 13.05 -15.89
CA ARG A 192 32.06 14.13 -16.90
C ARG A 192 33.22 14.08 -17.88
N ARG A 193 34.41 13.64 -17.45
CA ARG A 193 35.65 13.63 -18.24
C ARG A 193 35.75 12.46 -19.21
N ILE A 194 35.14 11.32 -18.86
CA ILE A 194 35.16 10.14 -19.73
C ILE A 194 34.38 10.37 -21.04
N ASN A 195 34.89 9.82 -22.14
CA ASN A 195 34.21 9.78 -23.42
C ASN A 195 33.01 8.81 -23.34
N LYS A 196 31.82 9.32 -23.65
CA LYS A 196 30.54 8.59 -23.56
C LYS A 196 29.86 8.58 -24.92
N PRO A 197 29.10 7.53 -25.25
CA PRO A 197 28.39 7.49 -26.51
C PRO A 197 27.23 8.51 -26.54
N PRO A 198 26.82 8.97 -27.73
CA PRO A 198 25.77 9.98 -27.87
C PRO A 198 24.38 9.50 -27.41
N TRP A 199 24.16 8.18 -27.33
CA TRP A 199 22.89 7.60 -26.82
C TRP A 199 22.84 7.47 -25.29
N THR A 200 23.80 8.05 -24.56
CA THR A 200 23.77 8.08 -23.09
C THR A 200 22.63 9.00 -22.63
N PRO A 201 21.66 8.50 -21.84
CA PRO A 201 20.59 9.35 -21.32
C PRO A 201 21.14 10.50 -20.46
N PRO A 202 20.40 11.63 -20.35
CA PRO A 202 20.76 12.67 -19.39
C PRO A 202 20.79 12.14 -17.95
N ASN A 203 21.71 12.65 -17.12
CA ASN A 203 21.93 12.17 -15.74
C ASN A 203 20.66 12.12 -14.88
N TRP A 204 19.72 13.05 -15.08
CA TRP A 204 18.47 13.10 -14.31
C TRP A 204 17.54 11.91 -14.59
N VAL A 205 17.64 11.27 -15.76
CA VAL A 205 16.78 10.13 -16.16
C VAL A 205 17.10 8.88 -15.35
N PHE A 206 18.37 8.71 -14.94
CA PHE A 206 18.82 7.51 -14.24
C PHE A 206 18.09 7.29 -12.91
N GLY A 207 17.86 8.35 -12.12
CA GLY A 207 17.18 8.24 -10.83
C GLY A 207 15.75 7.67 -10.94
N PRO A 208 14.84 8.36 -11.65
CA PRO A 208 13.47 7.90 -11.86
C PRO A 208 13.39 6.53 -12.53
N MET A 209 14.26 6.26 -13.52
CA MET A 209 14.28 4.98 -14.21
C MET A 209 14.66 3.85 -13.25
N TRP A 210 15.73 3.99 -12.46
CA TRP A 210 16.12 2.96 -11.50
C TRP A 210 15.07 2.78 -10.40
N SER A 211 14.41 3.84 -9.92
CA SER A 211 13.29 3.73 -8.97
C SER A 211 12.13 2.92 -9.55
N PHE A 212 11.77 3.16 -10.82
CA PHE A 212 10.74 2.38 -11.51
C PHE A 212 11.17 0.91 -11.65
N LEU A 213 12.39 0.66 -12.11
CA LEU A 213 12.91 -0.69 -12.32
C LEU A 213 13.03 -1.48 -11.03
N TYR A 214 13.55 -0.89 -9.95
CA TYR A 214 13.66 -1.53 -8.64
C TYR A 214 12.30 -1.89 -8.06
N THR A 215 11.31 -1.01 -8.23
CA THR A 215 9.92 -1.32 -7.87
C THR A 215 9.37 -2.48 -8.69
N SER A 216 9.59 -2.46 -10.01
CA SER A 216 9.10 -3.48 -10.93
C SER A 216 9.70 -4.86 -10.65
N ILE A 217 11.03 -4.95 -10.54
CA ILE A 217 11.71 -6.23 -10.28
C ILE A 217 11.44 -6.72 -8.86
N GLY A 218 11.39 -5.82 -7.87
CA GLY A 218 11.08 -6.17 -6.49
C GLY A 218 9.67 -6.74 -6.36
N TYR A 219 8.68 -6.10 -6.97
CA TYR A 219 7.31 -6.62 -7.00
C TYR A 219 7.19 -7.92 -7.80
N SER A 220 7.92 -8.05 -8.92
CA SER A 220 7.98 -9.30 -9.68
C SER A 220 8.50 -10.46 -8.83
N SER A 221 9.52 -10.24 -8.00
CA SER A 221 10.09 -11.26 -7.13
C SER A 221 9.14 -11.66 -6.00
N TRP A 222 8.33 -10.72 -5.48
CA TRP A 222 7.27 -11.03 -4.52
C TRP A 222 6.19 -11.93 -5.11
N LEU A 223 5.76 -11.67 -6.36
CA LEU A 223 4.77 -12.51 -7.04
C LEU A 223 5.24 -13.96 -7.15
N ILE A 224 6.53 -14.18 -7.39
CA ILE A 224 7.13 -15.52 -7.48
C ILE A 224 7.30 -16.15 -6.10
N TYR A 225 7.77 -15.38 -5.13
CA TYR A 225 7.89 -15.82 -3.74
C TYR A 225 6.53 -16.30 -3.18
N LYS A 226 5.44 -15.62 -3.51
CA LYS A 226 4.09 -15.99 -3.07
C LYS A 226 3.69 -17.39 -3.54
N GLU A 227 4.08 -17.78 -4.75
CA GLU A 227 3.71 -19.07 -5.34
C GLU A 227 4.70 -20.19 -5.00
N LEU A 228 6.01 -19.89 -4.92
CA LEU A 228 7.07 -20.90 -4.83
C LEU A 228 7.94 -20.83 -3.56
N GLY A 229 7.74 -19.85 -2.69
CA GLY A 229 8.60 -19.60 -1.53
C GLY A 229 9.98 -19.02 -1.88
N LEU A 230 10.96 -19.09 -0.97
CA LEU A 230 12.33 -18.58 -1.18
C LEU A 230 13.30 -19.62 -1.75
N GLN A 231 13.12 -20.90 -1.42
CA GLN A 231 14.09 -21.95 -1.72
C GLN A 231 13.79 -22.59 -3.08
N ASN A 232 13.89 -21.78 -4.14
CA ASN A 232 13.67 -22.22 -5.51
C ASN A 232 14.63 -21.53 -6.48
N LYS A 233 14.85 -22.18 -7.63
CA LYS A 233 15.74 -21.71 -8.70
C LYS A 233 15.43 -20.26 -9.16
N PRO A 234 14.18 -19.85 -9.44
CA PRO A 234 13.85 -18.47 -9.78
C PRO A 234 14.36 -17.45 -8.74
N MET A 235 14.17 -17.72 -7.45
CA MET A 235 14.61 -16.83 -6.38
C MET A 235 16.12 -16.79 -6.21
N TYR A 236 16.84 -17.91 -6.43
CA TYR A 236 18.31 -17.89 -6.46
C TYR A 236 18.85 -17.06 -7.61
N LEU A 237 18.25 -17.17 -8.81
CA LEU A 237 18.61 -16.34 -9.95
C LEU A 237 18.32 -14.85 -9.69
N PHE A 238 17.18 -14.53 -9.05
CA PHE A 238 16.86 -13.17 -8.63
C PHE A 238 17.88 -12.61 -7.62
N GLY A 239 18.28 -13.40 -6.62
CA GLY A 239 19.30 -12.99 -5.65
C GLY A 239 20.66 -12.77 -6.30
N ALA A 240 21.07 -13.68 -7.19
CA ALA A 240 22.35 -13.58 -7.89
C ALA A 240 22.42 -12.36 -8.82
N GLN A 241 21.39 -12.09 -9.63
CA GLN A 241 21.37 -10.89 -10.47
C GLN A 241 21.36 -9.61 -9.62
N LEU A 242 20.69 -9.63 -8.45
CA LEU A 242 20.63 -8.47 -7.57
C LEU A 242 21.98 -8.17 -6.91
N ALA A 243 22.73 -9.22 -6.54
CA ALA A 243 24.07 -9.07 -6.00
C ALA A 243 25.02 -8.42 -7.02
N LEU A 244 24.96 -8.83 -8.28
CA LEU A 244 25.72 -8.17 -9.36
C LEU A 244 25.26 -6.72 -9.54
N ASN A 245 23.95 -6.46 -9.51
CA ASN A 245 23.41 -5.10 -9.58
C ASN A 245 24.01 -4.17 -8.51
N TRP A 246 24.16 -4.66 -7.28
CA TRP A 246 24.74 -3.89 -6.19
C TRP A 246 26.26 -3.74 -6.31
N ALA A 247 26.95 -4.71 -6.90
CA ALA A 247 28.39 -4.69 -7.12
C ALA A 247 28.80 -3.71 -8.24
N TRP A 248 27.92 -3.45 -9.21
CA TRP A 248 28.24 -2.64 -10.38
C TRP A 248 28.68 -1.20 -10.02
N SER A 249 27.93 -0.49 -9.16
CA SER A 249 28.25 0.91 -8.83
C SER A 249 29.62 1.07 -8.15
N PRO A 250 29.98 0.26 -7.13
CA PRO A 250 31.34 0.22 -6.60
C PRO A 250 32.42 -0.16 -7.62
N LEU A 251 32.15 -1.10 -8.54
CA LEU A 251 33.14 -1.53 -9.53
C LEU A 251 33.42 -0.44 -10.58
N PHE A 252 32.36 0.18 -11.11
CA PHE A 252 32.47 1.19 -12.17
C PHE A 252 32.94 2.54 -11.64
N PHE A 253 32.26 3.09 -10.61
CA PHE A 253 32.54 4.42 -10.09
C PHE A 253 33.51 4.41 -8.91
N GLY A 254 33.41 3.46 -7.99
CA GLY A 254 34.26 3.46 -6.79
C GLY A 254 35.69 3.01 -7.07
N ALA A 255 35.86 1.89 -7.76
CA ALA A 255 37.15 1.26 -8.02
C ALA A 255 37.73 1.60 -9.40
N HIS A 256 36.97 2.31 -10.25
CA HIS A 256 37.35 2.64 -11.62
C HIS A 256 37.79 1.43 -12.46
N ARG A 257 37.30 0.23 -12.11
CA ARG A 257 37.62 -1.02 -12.83
C ARG A 257 36.61 -1.29 -13.92
N VAL A 258 36.57 -0.39 -14.91
CA VAL A 258 35.55 -0.41 -15.96
C VAL A 258 35.48 -1.75 -16.69
N GLY A 259 36.61 -2.39 -17.02
CA GLY A 259 36.60 -3.72 -17.64
C GLY A 259 35.90 -4.80 -16.80
N LEU A 260 36.10 -4.80 -15.47
CA LEU A 260 35.40 -5.73 -14.58
C LEU A 260 33.91 -5.42 -14.48
N SER A 261 33.54 -4.13 -14.49
CA SER A 261 32.12 -3.74 -14.49
C SER A 261 31.39 -4.14 -15.78
N VAL A 262 32.08 -4.25 -16.91
CA VAL A 262 31.49 -4.84 -18.14
C VAL A 262 31.19 -6.32 -17.93
N ILE A 263 32.14 -7.08 -17.38
CA ILE A 263 31.96 -8.51 -17.10
C ILE A 263 30.79 -8.72 -16.12
N ASP A 264 30.73 -7.91 -15.05
CA ASP A 264 29.63 -7.90 -14.09
C ASP A 264 28.28 -7.63 -14.78
N MET A 265 28.20 -6.61 -15.64
CA MET A 265 26.98 -6.25 -16.37
C MET A 265 26.51 -7.36 -17.34
N VAL A 266 27.44 -8.05 -18.03
CA VAL A 266 27.11 -9.21 -18.88
C VAL A 266 26.52 -10.34 -18.03
N GLY A 267 27.15 -10.65 -16.89
CA GLY A 267 26.63 -11.63 -15.94
C GLY A 267 25.24 -11.25 -15.40
N MET A 268 25.06 -9.99 -15.06
CA MET A 268 23.79 -9.44 -14.55
C MET A 268 22.67 -9.57 -15.58
N LEU A 269 22.92 -9.17 -16.83
CA LEU A 269 21.94 -9.30 -17.92
C LEU A 269 21.59 -10.77 -18.20
N GLY A 270 22.59 -11.65 -18.24
CA GLY A 270 22.38 -13.08 -18.43
C GLY A 270 21.52 -13.70 -17.32
N LEU A 271 21.85 -13.42 -16.05
CA LEU A 271 21.06 -13.90 -14.92
C LEU A 271 19.66 -13.30 -14.87
N ALA A 272 19.51 -12.01 -15.20
CA ALA A 272 18.19 -11.37 -15.28
C ALA A 272 17.32 -12.01 -16.38
N ALA A 273 17.90 -12.35 -17.53
CA ALA A 273 17.18 -13.01 -18.62
C ALA A 273 16.75 -14.44 -18.25
N LEU A 274 17.65 -15.20 -17.62
CA LEU A 274 17.32 -16.53 -17.08
C LEU A 274 16.21 -16.43 -16.02
N CYS A 275 16.32 -15.47 -15.10
CA CYS A 275 15.32 -15.20 -14.08
C CYS A 275 13.93 -14.90 -14.71
N ALA A 276 13.88 -14.02 -15.71
CA ALA A 276 12.63 -13.70 -16.40
C ALA A 276 12.02 -14.94 -17.09
N ASN A 277 12.84 -15.77 -17.74
CA ASN A 277 12.36 -17.00 -18.38
C ASN A 277 11.78 -18.00 -17.36
N GLU A 278 12.38 -18.12 -16.18
CA GLU A 278 11.87 -18.96 -15.09
C GLU A 278 10.62 -18.35 -14.42
N PHE A 279 10.43 -17.04 -14.47
CA PHE A 279 9.22 -16.37 -13.98
C PHE A 279 8.01 -16.59 -14.92
N ARG A 280 8.26 -16.77 -16.22
CA ARG A 280 7.23 -16.92 -17.27
C ARG A 280 6.22 -18.04 -17.02
N PRO A 281 6.60 -19.28 -16.65
CA PRO A 281 5.64 -20.35 -16.37
C PRO A 281 4.88 -20.14 -15.05
N VAL A 282 5.42 -19.36 -14.12
CA VAL A 282 4.83 -19.14 -12.78
C VAL A 282 3.84 -17.97 -12.79
N SER A 283 4.25 -16.84 -13.36
CA SER A 283 3.43 -15.64 -13.44
C SER A 283 3.80 -14.81 -14.67
N GLN A 284 2.85 -14.71 -15.61
CA GLN A 284 2.99 -13.85 -16.79
C GLN A 284 3.19 -12.37 -16.41
N THR A 285 2.57 -11.92 -15.32
CA THR A 285 2.74 -10.56 -14.82
C THR A 285 4.18 -10.34 -14.32
N ALA A 286 4.72 -11.27 -13.52
CA ALA A 286 6.10 -11.16 -13.03
C ALA A 286 7.11 -11.14 -14.20
N PHE A 287 6.91 -11.98 -15.21
CA PHE A 287 7.72 -11.96 -16.43
C PHE A 287 7.66 -10.61 -17.17
N ARG A 288 6.46 -10.08 -17.42
CA ARG A 288 6.29 -8.79 -18.12
C ARG A 288 6.94 -7.63 -17.38
N LEU A 289 6.90 -7.65 -16.04
CA LEU A 289 7.55 -6.65 -15.19
C LEU A 289 9.08 -6.68 -15.25
N MET A 290 9.69 -7.80 -15.65
CA MET A 290 11.14 -7.91 -15.88
C MET A 290 11.57 -7.35 -17.25
N LEU A 291 10.68 -7.21 -18.22
CA LEU A 291 11.03 -6.78 -19.59
C LEU A 291 11.63 -5.37 -19.66
N PRO A 292 11.06 -4.34 -18.97
CA PRO A 292 11.68 -3.02 -18.94
C PRO A 292 13.10 -3.04 -18.36
N TYR A 293 13.35 -3.92 -17.38
CA TYR A 293 14.66 -4.08 -16.77
C TYR A 293 15.67 -4.69 -17.73
N LEU A 294 15.30 -5.73 -18.48
CA LEU A 294 16.17 -6.32 -19.51
C LEU A 294 16.52 -5.32 -20.62
N GLY A 295 15.54 -4.50 -21.03
CA GLY A 295 15.76 -3.42 -22.00
C GLY A 295 16.77 -2.39 -21.49
N TRP A 296 16.61 -1.96 -20.24
CA TRP A 296 17.53 -1.01 -19.61
C TRP A 296 18.94 -1.56 -19.41
N LEU A 297 19.07 -2.81 -18.95
CA LEU A 297 20.37 -3.46 -18.81
C LEU A 297 21.10 -3.60 -20.14
N SER A 298 20.38 -3.88 -21.22
CA SER A 298 20.96 -3.96 -22.57
C SER A 298 21.51 -2.61 -23.03
N LEU A 299 20.76 -1.52 -22.78
CA LEU A 299 21.23 -0.16 -23.03
C LEU A 299 22.46 0.16 -22.18
N ALA A 300 22.41 -0.12 -20.88
CA ALA A 300 23.51 0.15 -19.96
C ALA A 300 24.78 -0.62 -20.33
N LEU A 301 24.66 -1.88 -20.75
CA LEU A 301 25.77 -2.69 -21.24
C LEU A 301 26.41 -2.06 -22.49
N SER A 302 25.60 -1.59 -23.45
CA SER A 302 26.12 -0.92 -24.65
C SER A 302 26.96 0.33 -24.30
N ILE A 303 26.52 1.10 -23.30
CA ILE A 303 27.23 2.30 -22.82
C ILE A 303 28.53 1.90 -22.12
N ASN A 304 28.47 0.90 -21.24
CA ASN A 304 29.64 0.41 -20.49
C ASN A 304 30.73 -0.13 -21.42
N VAL A 305 30.35 -0.93 -22.43
CA VAL A 305 31.27 -1.44 -23.45
C VAL A 305 31.88 -0.28 -24.25
N TYR A 306 31.08 0.69 -24.68
CA TYR A 306 31.60 1.86 -25.38
C TYR A 306 32.62 2.62 -24.53
N VAL A 307 32.30 2.90 -23.26
CA VAL A 307 33.21 3.59 -22.34
C VAL A 307 34.52 2.81 -22.18
N TRP A 308 34.44 1.48 -22.04
CA TRP A 308 35.63 0.65 -21.89
C TRP A 308 36.54 0.67 -23.13
N LEU A 309 35.96 0.66 -24.33
CA LEU A 309 36.72 0.59 -25.59
C LEU A 309 37.22 1.96 -26.07
N ASN A 310 36.56 3.06 -25.70
CA ASN A 310 36.81 4.40 -26.26
C ASN A 310 37.45 5.38 -25.26
N ASN A 311 38.05 4.87 -24.19
CA ASN A 311 38.84 5.64 -23.23
C ASN A 311 40.16 4.92 -22.95
N ASP A 312 41.24 5.67 -22.75
CA ASP A 312 42.53 5.12 -22.35
C ASP A 312 42.55 4.76 -20.85
N SER A 313 43.50 3.91 -20.47
CA SER A 313 43.54 3.35 -19.11
C SER A 313 43.78 4.38 -18.01
N LYS A 314 44.45 5.51 -18.31
CA LYS A 314 44.67 6.60 -17.34
C LYS A 314 43.38 7.36 -17.07
N THR A 315 42.69 7.79 -18.12
CA THR A 315 41.37 8.44 -18.02
C THR A 315 40.37 7.55 -17.27
N LEU A 316 40.37 6.24 -17.55
CA LEU A 316 39.49 5.31 -16.86
C LEU A 316 39.81 5.17 -15.38
N ARG A 317 41.08 5.26 -14.95
CA ARG A 317 41.50 5.18 -13.53
C ARG A 317 41.25 6.46 -12.74
N GLY A 318 40.99 7.57 -13.43
CA GLY A 318 40.82 8.89 -12.82
C GLY A 318 42.13 9.62 -12.51
N ASP A 319 43.22 9.17 -13.13
CA ASP A 319 44.56 9.78 -13.06
C ASP A 319 44.73 10.93 -14.08
#